data_AF-A0A3M8FX40-F1
#
_entry.id   AF-A0A3M8FX40-F1
#
_cell.length_a   1.000
_cell.length_b   1.000
_cell.length_c   1.000
_cell.angle_alpha   90.00
_cell.angle_beta   90.00
_cell.angle_gamma   90.00
#
_symmetry.space_group_name_H-M   'P 1'
#
loop_
_entity.id
_entity.type
_entity.pdbx_description
1 polymer ?
#
loop_
_entity_poly.entity_id
_entity_poly.type
_entity_poly.pdbx_seq_one_letter_code
_entity_poly.pdbx_strand_id
1 'polypeptide(L)'
;MAKGQHLSGYQRGIVKRYYNNLDNITMTKLQELVSDLYLAEGKKAESLWKKAETLLAKTDARGAEVRALIEKRDIKKLAEVVSGANFKQQKR
;
A
#
# COMPACT_ATOMS: atom_id res chain seq x y z
N MET A 1 -19.03 15.76 -7.49
CA MET A 1 -17.82 15.55 -8.33
C MET A 1 -16.96 14.47 -7.67
N ALA A 2 -17.10 13.21 -8.08
CA ALA A 2 -16.23 12.14 -7.61
C ALA A 2 -14.88 12.30 -8.33
N LYS A 3 -13.85 12.81 -7.63
CA LYS A 3 -12.49 12.88 -8.17
C LYS A 3 -12.03 11.44 -8.41
N GLY A 4 -12.13 11.00 -9.66
CA GLY A 4 -11.54 9.75 -10.11
C GLY A 4 -10.06 9.79 -9.79
N GLN A 5 -9.66 9.08 -8.74
CA GLN A 5 -8.27 8.81 -8.43
C GLN A 5 -7.75 7.82 -9.46
N HIS A 6 -7.57 8.32 -10.67
CA HIS A 6 -6.97 7.57 -11.75
C HIS A 6 -5.49 7.47 -11.43
N LEU A 7 -5.03 6.26 -11.14
CA LEU A 7 -3.61 6.01 -10.98
C LEU A 7 -2.92 6.48 -12.27
N SER A 8 -2.04 7.49 -12.17
CA SER A 8 -1.12 7.87 -13.24
C SER A 8 -0.42 6.59 -13.74
N GLY A 9 -0.02 6.52 -15.01
CA GLY A 9 0.58 5.31 -15.58
C GLY A 9 1.73 4.73 -14.73
N TYR A 10 2.41 5.61 -14.02
CA TYR A 10 3.42 5.30 -13.02
C TYR A 10 2.90 4.51 -11.80
N GLN A 11 1.76 4.92 -11.23
CA GLN A 11 1.13 4.26 -10.09
C GLN A 11 0.60 2.86 -10.42
N ARG A 12 0.12 2.63 -11.65
CA ARG A 12 -0.24 1.29 -12.13
C ARG A 12 0.95 0.33 -12.12
N GLY A 13 2.14 0.82 -12.46
CA GLY A 13 3.37 0.03 -12.42
C GLY A 13 3.72 -0.44 -11.01
N ILE A 14 3.49 0.40 -9.99
CA ILE A 14 3.75 0.07 -8.58
C ILE A 14 2.79 -1.01 -8.12
N VAL A 15 1.49 -0.83 -8.37
CA VAL A 15 0.48 -1.82 -8.02
C VAL A 15 0.77 -3.15 -8.70
N LYS A 16 1.10 -3.14 -10.00
CA LYS A 16 1.46 -4.36 -10.74
C LYS A 16 2.66 -5.08 -10.12
N ARG A 17 3.76 -4.38 -9.81
CA ARG A 17 4.94 -4.98 -9.16
C ARG A 17 4.63 -5.52 -7.77
N TYR A 18 3.82 -4.79 -7.01
CA TYR A 18 3.37 -5.19 -5.69
C TYR A 18 2.62 -6.52 -5.76
N TYR A 19 1.60 -6.65 -6.62
CA TYR A 19 0.82 -7.90 -6.77
C TYR A 19 1.58 -9.04 -7.45
N ASN A 20 2.53 -8.76 -8.34
CA ASN A 20 3.29 -9.78 -9.06
C ASN A 20 4.18 -10.64 -8.13
N ASN A 21 4.69 -10.04 -7.04
CA ASN A 21 5.62 -10.69 -6.12
C ASN A 21 5.04 -10.84 -4.71
N LEU A 22 3.72 -10.68 -4.54
CA LEU A 22 3.07 -10.79 -3.23
C LEU A 22 2.57 -12.21 -2.98
N ASP A 23 2.95 -12.77 -1.83
CA ASP A 23 2.22 -13.89 -1.27
C ASP A 23 0.90 -13.42 -0.61
N ASN A 24 -0.13 -14.27 -0.64
CA ASN A 24 -1.45 -13.94 -0.09
C ASN A 24 -1.39 -13.58 1.41
N ILE A 25 -0.45 -14.13 2.17
CA ILE A 25 -0.33 -13.88 3.62
C ILE A 25 0.18 -12.45 3.86
N THR A 26 1.18 -12.01 3.11
CA THR A 26 1.70 -10.63 3.17
C THR A 26 0.62 -9.62 2.78
N MET A 27 -0.24 -9.95 1.81
CA MET A 27 -1.39 -9.10 1.48
C MET A 27 -2.32 -8.90 2.67
N THR A 28 -2.80 -9.99 3.25
CA THR A 28 -3.77 -9.95 4.34
C THR A 28 -3.20 -9.17 5.52
N LYS A 29 -1.93 -9.40 5.86
CA LYS A 29 -1.23 -8.65 6.92
C LYS A 29 -1.14 -7.14 6.64
N LEU A 30 -0.91 -6.75 5.39
CA LEU A 30 -0.88 -5.34 5.02
C LEU A 30 -2.27 -4.71 5.06
N GLN A 31 -3.33 -5.45 4.73
CA GLN A 31 -4.73 -5.01 4.86
C GLN A 31 -5.11 -4.78 6.33
N GLU A 32 -4.74 -5.71 7.20
CA GLU A 32 -4.90 -5.59 8.65
C GLU A 32 -4.13 -4.37 9.18
N LEU A 33 -2.86 -4.19 8.78
CA LEU A 33 -2.05 -3.03 9.18
C LEU A 33 -2.65 -1.69 8.77
N VAL A 34 -3.23 -1.57 7.58
CA VAL A 34 -3.92 -0.35 7.16
C VAL A 34 -5.08 -0.02 8.08
N SER A 35 -5.84 -1.04 8.48
CA SER A 35 -6.98 -0.90 9.38
C SER A 35 -6.53 -0.51 10.78
N ASP A 36 -5.47 -1.16 11.29
CA ASP A 36 -4.85 -0.82 12.57
C ASP A 36 -4.26 0.60 12.57
N LEU A 37 -3.60 1.01 11.48
CA LEU A 37 -3.04 2.35 11.32
C LEU A 37 -4.11 3.43 11.30
N TYR A 38 -5.30 3.12 10.77
CA TYR A 38 -6.44 4.05 10.78
C TYR A 38 -6.95 4.35 12.20
N LEU A 39 -6.75 3.42 13.13
CA LEU A 39 -7.21 3.51 14.51
C LEU A 39 -6.09 3.83 15.51
N ALA A 40 -4.82 3.75 15.08
CA ALA A 40 -3.66 3.91 15.94
C ALA A 40 -3.07 5.31 15.85
N GLU A 41 -2.65 5.83 16.99
CA GLU A 41 -1.98 7.13 17.11
C GLU A 41 -0.68 7.00 17.93
N GLY A 42 0.14 8.05 17.90
CA GLY A 42 1.38 8.13 18.68
C GLY A 42 2.33 6.95 18.44
N LYS A 43 2.92 6.44 19.53
CA LYS A 43 3.92 5.35 19.50
C LYS A 43 3.42 4.05 18.86
N LYS A 44 2.11 3.78 18.96
CA LYS A 44 1.49 2.59 18.36
C LYS A 44 1.52 2.69 16.84
N ALA A 45 1.14 3.84 16.29
CA ALA A 45 1.19 4.10 14.85
C ALA A 45 2.62 3.95 14.31
N GLU A 46 3.63 4.47 15.01
CA GLU A 46 5.03 4.33 14.57
C GLU A 46 5.48 2.87 14.46
N SER A 47 5.07 2.05 15.43
CA SER A 47 5.40 0.62 15.45
C SER A 47 4.72 -0.12 14.30
N LEU A 48 3.49 0.26 13.96
CA LEU A 48 2.75 -0.30 12.82
C LEU A 48 3.38 0.14 11.48
N TRP A 49 3.85 1.38 11.37
CA TRP A 49 4.57 1.86 10.18
C TRP A 49 5.87 1.10 9.94
N LYS A 50 6.65 0.81 10.99
CA LYS A 50 7.86 -0.05 10.88
C LYS A 50 7.52 -1.46 10.40
N LYS A 51 6.40 -2.02 10.87
CA LYS A 51 5.90 -3.33 10.39
C LYS A 51 5.49 -3.26 8.92
N ALA A 52 4.78 -2.20 8.52
CA ALA A 52 4.36 -1.99 7.13
C ALA A 52 5.58 -1.90 6.19
N GLU A 53 6.60 -1.14 6.57
CA GLU A 53 7.88 -1.06 5.85
C GLU A 53 8.54 -2.44 5.70
N THR A 54 8.60 -3.22 6.80
CA THR A 54 9.20 -4.56 6.79
C THR A 54 8.48 -5.52 5.86
N LEU A 55 7.14 -5.46 5.81
CA LEU A 55 6.34 -6.28 4.90
C LEU A 55 6.48 -5.81 3.46
N LEU A 56 6.47 -4.49 3.21
CA LEU A 56 6.69 -3.92 1.89
C LEU A 56 8.09 -4.24 1.34
N ALA A 57 9.11 -4.33 2.20
CA ALA A 57 10.46 -4.73 1.83
C ALA A 57 10.57 -6.19 1.33
N LYS A 58 9.62 -7.07 1.72
CA LYS A 58 9.53 -8.43 1.18
C LYS A 58 8.93 -8.47 -0.22
N THR A 59 8.32 -7.37 -0.65
CA THR A 59 7.75 -7.21 -1.98
C THR A 59 8.76 -6.50 -2.87
N ASP A 60 8.71 -6.75 -4.18
CA ASP A 60 9.54 -6.00 -5.13
C ASP A 60 8.96 -4.59 -5.44
N ALA A 61 8.07 -4.10 -4.59
CA ALA A 61 7.61 -2.72 -4.61
C ALA A 61 8.70 -1.79 -4.05
N ARG A 62 9.89 -1.80 -4.66
CA ARG A 62 11.04 -0.95 -4.28
C ARG A 62 11.02 0.43 -4.96
N GLY A 63 9.83 0.89 -5.36
CA GLY A 63 9.67 2.18 -6.03
C GLY A 63 9.94 3.36 -5.10
N ALA A 64 10.45 4.47 -5.65
CA ALA A 64 10.63 5.74 -4.93
C ALA A 64 9.35 6.21 -4.21
N GLU A 65 8.18 5.88 -4.76
CA GLU A 65 6.88 6.16 -4.14
C GLU A 65 6.60 5.36 -2.88
N VAL A 66 7.01 4.09 -2.80
CA VAL A 66 6.80 3.28 -1.59
C VAL A 66 7.66 3.84 -0.45
N ARG A 67 8.88 4.28 -0.77
CA ARG A 67 9.72 5.02 0.17
C ARG A 67 9.06 6.33 0.59
N ALA A 68 8.62 7.14 -0.38
CA ALA A 68 7.94 8.40 -0.09
C ALA A 68 6.64 8.20 0.71
N LEU A 69 5.93 7.09 0.50
CA LEU A 69 4.72 6.71 1.25
C LEU A 69 5.04 6.37 2.70
N ILE A 70 6.09 5.58 2.94
CA ILE A 70 6.55 5.23 4.29
C ILE A 70 7.08 6.48 5.01
N GLU A 71 7.90 7.28 4.33
CA GLU A 71 8.45 8.53 4.88
C GLU A 71 7.35 9.52 5.25
N LYS A 72 6.36 9.71 4.37
CA LYS A 72 5.23 10.60 4.60
C LYS A 72 4.15 10.00 5.51
N ARG A 73 4.29 8.72 5.88
CA ARG A 73 3.28 7.96 6.65
C ARG A 73 1.88 8.14 6.05
N ASP A 74 1.77 8.00 4.72
CA ASP A 74 0.53 8.24 3.98
C ASP A 74 -0.37 6.99 4.00
N ILE A 75 -1.26 6.91 5.00
CA ILE A 75 -2.19 5.78 5.20
C ILE A 75 -3.10 5.60 3.98
N LYS A 76 -3.53 6.70 3.32
CA LYS A 76 -4.44 6.62 2.17
C LYS A 76 -3.76 5.96 0.99
N LYS A 77 -2.53 6.37 0.66
CA LYS A 77 -1.77 5.70 -0.41
C LYS A 77 -1.46 4.25 -0.07
N LEU A 78 -1.18 3.93 1.19
CA LEU A 78 -0.96 2.53 1.61
C LEU A 78 -2.23 1.70 1.36
N ALA A 79 -3.40 2.21 1.75
CA ALA A 79 -4.68 1.57 1.50
C ALA A 79 -4.94 1.35 -0.01
N GLU A 80 -4.60 2.31 -0.86
CA GLU A 80 -4.75 2.18 -2.32
C GLU A 80 -3.86 1.09 -2.93
N VAL A 81 -2.59 1.04 -2.51
CA VAL A 81 -1.63 0.02 -2.97
C VAL A 81 -2.08 -1.38 -2.54
N VAL A 82 -2.53 -1.51 -1.30
CA VAL A 82 -2.90 -2.80 -0.68
C VAL A 82 -4.28 -3.29 -1.14
N SER A 83 -5.24 -2.40 -1.37
CA SER A 83 -6.58 -2.76 -1.85
C SER A 83 -6.59 -3.12 -3.33
N GLY A 84 -5.62 -2.60 -4.11
CA GLY A 84 -5.61 -2.75 -5.56
C GLY A 84 -6.89 -2.22 -6.19
N ALA A 85 -7.58 -1.28 -5.52
CA ALA A 85 -8.93 -0.82 -5.85
C ALA A 85 -9.05 -0.25 -7.29
N ASN A 86 -7.92 0.09 -7.92
CA ASN A 86 -7.85 0.53 -9.31
C ASN A 86 -7.28 -0.52 -10.29
N PHE A 87 -6.73 -1.65 -9.82
CA PHE A 87 -6.22 -2.73 -10.68
C PHE A 87 -7.29 -3.80 -10.99
N LYS A 88 -8.29 -3.96 -10.10
CA LYS A 88 -9.39 -4.91 -10.30
C LYS A 88 -10.36 -4.56 -11.46
N GLN A 89 -10.25 -3.40 -12.11
CA GLN A 89 -11.16 -3.00 -13.21
C GLN A 89 -10.73 -3.46 -14.62
N GLN A 90 -9.58 -4.12 -14.80
CA GLN A 90 -9.08 -4.51 -16.14
C GLN A 90 -9.25 -6.01 -16.49
N LYS A 91 -10.16 -6.72 -15.82
CA LYS A 91 -10.69 -8.00 -16.33
C LYS A 91 -12.18 -7.85 -16.67
N ARG A 92 -12.44 -7.15 -17.76
CA ARG A 92 -13.62 -7.36 -18.61
C ARG A 92 -13.20 -7.20 -20.06
#